data_AF-A0A453EP40-F1
#
_entry.id   AF-A0A453EP40-F1
#
_cell.length_a   1.000
_cell.length_b   1.000
_cell.length_c   1.000
_cell.angle_alpha   90.00
_cell.angle_beta   90.00
_cell.angle_gamma   90.00
#
_symmetry.space_group_name_H-M   'P 1'
#
loop_
_entity.id
_entity.type
_entity.pdbx_description
1 polymer ?
#
loop_
_entity_poly.entity_id
_entity_poly.type
_entity_poly.pdbx_seq_one_letter_code
_entity_poly.pdbx_strand_id
1 'polypeptide(L)'
;MATDAAASPASAGCSAMKAEFTGHAEYLNALNDKRERLVKASRDVTMNSKKVIFQVHRISKNNKEEVLSKAENDLAAVVNQYIGKLVKELQGTDFWKLRRAYTPGVQEYIEAATFCRFCKTGTLLGLAEINDSLLALSDKSIEPLQINVLDYLLGVADLSGELMRLAIGRISDGEVEYAKNICAFVRDIYRELTLLVPLMDDNNEMKKKMEVMLQSVVKIENACFSVHVRGSEYIPMLGSSGESDYAFFGAADYDQ
;
A
#
# COMPACT_ATOMS: atom_id res chain seq x y z
N MET A 1 82.05 7.26 -10.75
CA MET A 1 81.31 6.98 -9.51
C MET A 1 79.86 7.37 -9.73
N ALA A 2 79.03 6.42 -10.13
CA ALA A 2 77.59 6.60 -10.28
C ALA A 2 76.93 6.14 -8.97
N THR A 3 76.21 7.03 -8.31
CA THR A 3 75.45 6.71 -7.10
C THR A 3 74.01 6.38 -7.49
N ASP A 4 73.66 5.11 -7.38
CA ASP A 4 72.28 4.62 -7.45
C ASP A 4 71.45 5.27 -6.33
N ALA A 5 70.44 6.06 -6.74
CA ALA A 5 69.44 6.58 -5.83
C ALA A 5 68.43 5.46 -5.51
N ALA A 6 68.57 4.87 -4.33
CA ALA A 6 67.60 3.92 -3.79
C ALA A 6 66.21 4.57 -3.71
N ALA A 7 65.25 4.00 -4.44
CA ALA A 7 63.85 4.38 -4.36
C ALA A 7 63.32 4.18 -2.93
N SER A 8 62.79 5.24 -2.34
CA SER A 8 62.23 5.24 -0.98
C SER A 8 60.97 4.34 -0.92
N PRO A 9 60.84 3.43 0.06
CA PRO A 9 59.73 2.47 0.15
C PRO A 9 58.37 3.10 0.48
N ALA A 10 58.33 4.40 0.77
CA ALA A 10 57.11 5.13 1.13
C ALA A 10 56.13 5.34 -0.05
N SER A 11 56.60 5.30 -1.31
CA SER A 11 55.75 5.52 -2.49
C SER A 11 54.87 4.31 -2.84
N ALA A 12 55.35 3.09 -2.54
CA ALA A 12 54.64 1.86 -2.84
C ALA A 12 53.38 1.68 -1.97
N GLY A 13 53.47 1.98 -0.67
CA GLY A 13 52.33 1.89 0.26
C GLY A 13 51.20 2.88 -0.03
N CYS A 14 51.53 4.07 -0.55
CA CYS A 14 50.54 5.06 -0.97
C CYS A 14 49.79 4.63 -2.25
N SER A 15 50.44 3.91 -3.16
CA SER A 15 49.80 3.39 -4.38
C SER A 15 48.83 2.23 -4.09
N ALA A 16 49.21 1.30 -3.20
CA ALA A 16 48.38 0.18 -2.79
C ALA A 16 47.13 0.66 -2.05
N MET A 17 47.29 1.60 -1.11
CA MET A 17 46.17 2.23 -0.43
C MET A 17 45.21 2.93 -1.41
N LYS A 18 45.74 3.72 -2.37
CA LYS A 18 44.89 4.36 -3.40
C LYS A 18 44.13 3.36 -4.27
N ALA A 19 44.75 2.23 -4.61
CA ALA A 19 44.08 1.16 -5.35
C ALA A 19 42.91 0.57 -4.55
N GLU A 20 43.09 0.28 -3.26
CA GLU A 20 42.01 -0.19 -2.37
C GLU A 20 40.85 0.82 -2.28
N PHE A 21 41.15 2.10 -2.07
CA PHE A 21 40.13 3.15 -2.05
C PHE A 21 39.41 3.31 -3.40
N THR A 22 40.10 3.08 -4.51
CA THR A 22 39.49 3.09 -5.85
C THR A 22 38.50 1.93 -5.99
N GLY A 23 38.89 0.71 -5.57
CA GLY A 23 37.98 -0.44 -5.55
C GLY A 23 36.75 -0.22 -4.67
N HIS A 24 36.93 0.37 -3.48
CA HIS A 24 35.81 0.75 -2.61
C HIS A 24 34.90 1.80 -3.24
N ALA A 25 35.47 2.82 -3.90
CA ALA A 25 34.70 3.84 -4.58
C ALA A 25 33.87 3.27 -5.74
N GLU A 26 34.46 2.39 -6.56
CA GLU A 26 33.75 1.71 -7.65
C GLU A 26 32.60 0.84 -7.12
N TYR A 27 32.83 0.08 -6.06
CA TYR A 27 31.79 -0.71 -5.40
C TYR A 27 30.63 0.16 -4.87
N LEU A 28 30.95 1.26 -4.17
CA LEU A 28 29.94 2.17 -3.63
C LEU A 28 29.15 2.89 -4.73
N ASN A 29 29.83 3.29 -5.82
CA ASN A 29 29.17 3.89 -6.98
C ASN A 29 28.20 2.91 -7.63
N ALA A 30 28.64 1.66 -7.87
CA ALA A 30 27.77 0.62 -8.45
C ALA A 30 26.55 0.31 -7.55
N LEU A 31 26.75 0.28 -6.23
CA LEU A 31 25.66 0.09 -5.27
C LEU A 31 24.69 1.28 -5.28
N ASN A 32 25.19 2.51 -5.35
CA ASN A 32 24.37 3.71 -5.41
C ASN A 32 23.56 3.78 -6.72
N ASP A 33 24.19 3.45 -7.85
CA ASP A 33 23.50 3.39 -9.15
C ASP A 33 22.39 2.34 -9.14
N LYS A 34 22.64 1.16 -8.54
CA LYS A 34 21.62 0.12 -8.33
C LYS A 34 20.48 0.64 -7.45
N ARG A 35 20.80 1.30 -6.34
CA ARG A 35 19.81 1.90 -5.43
C ARG A 35 18.93 2.93 -6.17
N GLU A 36 19.51 3.81 -6.97
CA GLU A 36 18.75 4.82 -7.73
C GLU A 36 17.83 4.19 -8.78
N ARG A 37 18.26 3.11 -9.45
CA ARG A 37 17.38 2.34 -10.35
C ARG A 37 16.20 1.71 -9.59
N LEU A 38 16.44 1.15 -8.41
CA LEU A 38 15.38 0.59 -7.56
C LEU A 38 14.40 1.66 -7.07
N VAL A 39 14.89 2.84 -6.65
CA VAL A 39 14.02 3.95 -6.24
C VAL A 39 13.10 4.36 -7.39
N LYS A 40 13.62 4.43 -8.62
CA LYS A 40 12.81 4.74 -9.81
C LYS A 40 11.76 3.66 -10.07
N ALA A 41 12.15 2.39 -10.04
CA ALA A 41 11.21 1.27 -10.21
C ALA A 41 10.13 1.25 -9.09
N SER A 42 10.52 1.53 -7.84
CA SER A 42 9.59 1.63 -6.72
C SER A 42 8.57 2.74 -6.91
N ARG A 43 8.98 3.90 -7.44
CA ARG A 43 8.07 5.01 -7.73
C ARG A 43 7.07 4.64 -8.83
N ASP A 44 7.51 3.90 -9.85
CA ASP A 44 6.62 3.40 -10.90
C ASP A 44 5.58 2.43 -10.31
N VAL A 45 5.97 1.53 -9.40
CA VAL A 45 5.05 0.65 -8.67
C VAL A 45 4.05 1.49 -7.86
N THR A 46 4.53 2.40 -7.00
CA THR A 46 3.66 3.27 -6.19
C THR A 46 2.63 4.01 -7.04
N MET A 47 3.08 4.65 -8.13
CA MET A 47 2.20 5.44 -9.00
C MET A 47 1.08 4.58 -9.60
N ASN A 48 1.39 3.36 -10.05
CA ASN A 48 0.39 2.52 -10.70
C ASN A 48 -0.49 1.77 -9.70
N SER A 49 0.02 1.40 -8.51
CA SER A 49 -0.81 0.91 -7.41
C SER A 49 -1.85 1.96 -6.97
N LYS A 50 -1.47 3.24 -6.90
CA LYS A 50 -2.42 4.33 -6.63
C LYS A 50 -3.53 4.42 -7.67
N LYS A 51 -3.20 4.25 -8.96
CA LYS A 51 -4.21 4.25 -10.02
C LYS A 51 -5.21 3.11 -9.83
N VAL A 52 -4.76 1.94 -9.41
CA VAL A 52 -5.63 0.80 -9.06
C VAL A 52 -6.54 1.18 -7.89
N ILE A 53 -5.99 1.74 -6.80
CA ILE A 53 -6.78 2.19 -5.65
C ILE A 53 -7.86 3.19 -6.07
N PHE A 54 -7.50 4.21 -6.87
CA PHE A 54 -8.46 5.18 -7.39
C PHE A 54 -9.51 4.55 -8.30
N GLN A 55 -9.15 3.54 -9.09
CA GLN A 55 -10.11 2.79 -9.91
C GLN A 55 -11.10 2.03 -9.04
N VAL A 56 -10.65 1.35 -7.97
CA VAL A 56 -11.51 0.63 -7.02
C VAL A 56 -12.48 1.57 -6.29
N HIS A 57 -12.07 2.80 -5.96
CA HIS A 57 -12.97 3.79 -5.36
C HIS A 57 -14.16 4.19 -6.25
N ARG A 58 -14.11 3.91 -7.56
CA ARG A 58 -15.21 4.19 -8.51
C ARG A 58 -16.32 3.15 -8.50
N ILE A 59 -16.22 2.14 -7.63
CA ILE A 59 -17.29 1.16 -7.43
C ILE A 59 -18.60 1.90 -7.14
N SER A 60 -19.71 1.29 -7.51
CA SER A 60 -21.07 1.67 -7.19
C SER A 60 -21.92 0.41 -7.26
N LYS A 61 -23.19 0.49 -6.85
CA LYS A 61 -24.14 -0.64 -6.95
C LYS A 61 -24.21 -1.25 -8.36
N ASN A 62 -24.08 -0.42 -9.39
CA ASN A 62 -24.41 -0.79 -10.77
C ASN A 62 -23.19 -1.20 -11.61
N ASN A 63 -21.98 -0.85 -11.19
CA ASN A 63 -20.76 -1.06 -11.98
C ASN A 63 -19.68 -1.86 -11.24
N LYS A 64 -20.01 -2.49 -10.10
CA LYS A 64 -19.06 -3.17 -9.23
C LYS A 64 -18.20 -4.19 -9.98
N GLU A 65 -18.81 -5.05 -10.79
CA GLU A 65 -18.10 -6.12 -11.51
C GLU A 65 -17.15 -5.57 -12.58
N GLU A 66 -17.60 -4.59 -13.37
CA GLU A 66 -16.79 -3.95 -14.40
C GLU A 66 -15.58 -3.22 -13.79
N VAL A 67 -15.82 -2.44 -12.74
CA VAL A 67 -14.76 -1.69 -12.05
C VAL A 67 -13.74 -2.63 -11.44
N LEU A 68 -14.18 -3.72 -10.79
CA LEU A 68 -13.29 -4.71 -10.21
C LEU A 68 -12.51 -5.48 -11.27
N SER A 69 -13.15 -5.90 -12.37
CA SER A 69 -12.45 -6.57 -13.47
C SER A 69 -11.34 -5.69 -14.05
N LYS A 70 -11.62 -4.40 -14.25
CA LYS A 70 -10.61 -3.44 -14.69
C LYS A 70 -9.50 -3.26 -13.66
N ALA A 71 -9.83 -3.10 -12.38
CA ALA A 71 -8.84 -2.98 -11.32
C ALA A 71 -7.94 -4.22 -11.20
N GLU A 72 -8.49 -5.42 -11.39
CA GLU A 72 -7.71 -6.67 -11.40
C GLU A 72 -6.76 -6.75 -12.60
N ASN A 73 -7.19 -6.31 -13.78
CA ASN A 73 -6.32 -6.22 -14.96
C ASN A 73 -5.20 -5.20 -14.76
N ASP A 74 -5.52 -4.03 -14.21
CA ASP A 74 -4.55 -2.98 -13.90
C ASP A 74 -3.56 -3.48 -12.82
N LEU A 75 -4.03 -4.22 -11.81
CA LEU A 75 -3.19 -4.83 -10.78
C LEU A 75 -2.28 -5.92 -11.37
N ALA A 76 -2.79 -6.75 -12.27
CA ALA A 76 -1.97 -7.72 -12.99
C ALA A 76 -0.89 -7.04 -13.84
N ALA A 77 -1.19 -5.88 -14.45
CA ALA A 77 -0.18 -5.08 -15.13
C ALA A 77 0.87 -4.53 -14.16
N VAL A 78 0.47 -4.11 -12.94
CA VAL A 78 1.42 -3.68 -11.90
C VAL A 78 2.40 -4.79 -11.55
N VAL A 79 1.87 -5.99 -11.34
CA VAL A 79 2.64 -7.19 -11.03
C VAL A 79 3.60 -7.53 -12.18
N ASN A 80 3.08 -7.73 -13.39
CA ASN A 80 3.86 -8.22 -14.53
C ASN A 80 4.90 -7.21 -15.04
N GLN A 81 4.56 -5.91 -15.05
CA GLN A 81 5.42 -4.89 -15.66
C GLN A 81 6.33 -4.20 -14.64
N TYR A 82 5.77 -3.71 -13.53
CA TYR A 82 6.52 -2.86 -12.60
C TYR A 82 7.20 -3.66 -11.51
N ILE A 83 6.50 -4.61 -10.87
CA ILE A 83 7.14 -5.52 -9.91
C ILE A 83 8.13 -6.43 -10.65
N GLY A 84 7.78 -6.95 -11.82
CA GLY A 84 8.72 -7.69 -12.67
C GLY A 84 10.02 -6.93 -12.97
N LYS A 85 9.95 -5.63 -13.27
CA LYS A 85 11.14 -4.77 -13.45
C LYS A 85 11.94 -4.61 -12.16
N LEU A 86 11.26 -4.42 -11.03
CA LEU A 86 11.89 -4.30 -9.71
C LEU A 86 12.64 -5.59 -9.32
N VAL A 87 12.04 -6.75 -9.56
CA VAL A 87 12.67 -8.07 -9.33
C VAL A 87 13.93 -8.23 -10.21
N LYS A 88 13.85 -7.84 -11.49
CA LYS A 88 15.00 -7.89 -12.42
C LYS A 88 16.16 -7.01 -11.97
N GLU A 89 15.89 -5.83 -11.41
CA GLU A 89 16.94 -4.95 -10.87
C GLU A 89 17.55 -5.49 -9.57
N LEU A 90 16.79 -6.22 -8.74
CA LEU A 90 17.29 -6.81 -7.51
C LEU A 90 18.27 -7.97 -7.77
N GLN A 91 18.05 -8.78 -8.82
CA GLN A 91 18.91 -9.91 -9.21
C GLN A 91 19.22 -10.88 -8.05
N GLY A 92 18.31 -11.04 -7.09
CA GLY A 92 18.50 -11.94 -5.94
C GLY A 92 19.62 -11.54 -4.97
N THR A 93 20.16 -10.31 -5.06
CA THR A 93 21.25 -9.85 -4.17
C THR A 93 20.73 -8.81 -3.17
N ASP A 94 21.15 -8.95 -1.91
CA ASP A 94 21.05 -7.92 -0.86
C ASP A 94 19.67 -7.26 -0.66
N PHE A 95 18.58 -8.05 -0.67
CA PHE A 95 17.21 -7.58 -0.40
C PHE A 95 17.13 -6.66 0.83
N TRP A 96 17.81 -7.04 1.91
CA TRP A 96 17.83 -6.29 3.15
C TRP A 96 18.62 -4.97 3.06
N LYS A 97 19.72 -4.90 2.29
CA LYS A 97 20.52 -3.67 2.16
C LYS A 97 19.77 -2.60 1.39
N LEU A 98 19.02 -3.01 0.37
CA LEU A 98 18.31 -2.10 -0.53
C LEU A 98 16.82 -1.97 -0.21
N ARG A 99 16.32 -2.59 0.87
CA ARG A 99 14.91 -2.55 1.30
C ARG A 99 14.32 -1.15 1.30
N ARG A 100 15.07 -0.17 1.84
CA ARG A 100 14.62 1.23 1.92
C ARG A 100 14.36 1.88 0.55
N ALA A 101 14.95 1.35 -0.53
CA ALA A 101 14.75 1.87 -1.88
C ALA A 101 13.41 1.46 -2.49
N TYR A 102 12.85 0.31 -2.07
CA TYR A 102 11.68 -0.28 -2.71
C TYR A 102 10.47 -0.51 -1.79
N THR A 103 10.67 -0.46 -0.47
CA THR A 103 9.58 -0.63 0.51
C THR A 103 8.36 0.26 0.23
N PRO A 104 8.46 1.54 -0.20
CA PRO A 104 7.27 2.35 -0.45
C PRO A 104 6.43 1.83 -1.62
N GLY A 105 7.06 1.28 -2.66
CA GLY A 105 6.35 0.67 -3.79
C GLY A 105 5.65 -0.62 -3.39
N VAL A 106 6.33 -1.44 -2.59
CA VAL A 106 5.81 -2.72 -2.11
C VAL A 106 4.62 -2.52 -1.16
N GLN A 107 4.71 -1.58 -0.21
CA GLN A 107 3.59 -1.27 0.70
C GLN A 107 2.34 -0.79 -0.06
N GLU A 108 2.51 0.12 -1.02
CA GLU A 108 1.39 0.63 -1.84
C GLU A 108 0.78 -0.46 -2.73
N TYR A 109 1.58 -1.39 -3.25
CA TYR A 109 1.07 -2.56 -3.97
C TYR A 109 0.23 -3.47 -3.06
N ILE A 110 0.69 -3.73 -1.83
CA ILE A 110 -0.06 -4.55 -0.86
C ILE A 110 -1.39 -3.88 -0.53
N GLU A 111 -1.39 -2.57 -0.30
CA GLU A 111 -2.60 -1.78 -0.09
C GLU A 111 -3.58 -1.95 -1.27
N ALA A 112 -3.11 -1.76 -2.51
CA ALA A 112 -3.93 -1.93 -3.70
C ALA A 112 -4.50 -3.36 -3.85
N ALA A 113 -3.66 -4.38 -3.65
CA ALA A 113 -4.03 -5.78 -3.81
C ALA A 113 -5.03 -6.24 -2.74
N THR A 114 -4.78 -5.89 -1.48
CA THR A 114 -5.69 -6.21 -0.37
C THR A 114 -7.00 -5.44 -0.48
N PHE A 115 -6.98 -4.20 -0.98
CA PHE A 115 -8.19 -3.42 -1.23
C PHE A 115 -9.05 -4.04 -2.33
N CYS A 116 -8.44 -4.47 -3.45
CA CYS A 116 -9.13 -5.20 -4.50
C CYS A 116 -9.76 -6.51 -3.96
N ARG A 117 -8.99 -7.30 -3.19
CA ARG A 117 -9.47 -8.56 -2.61
C ARG A 117 -10.68 -8.33 -1.70
N PHE A 118 -10.60 -7.33 -0.81
CA PHE A 118 -11.70 -7.00 0.08
C PHE A 118 -12.97 -6.61 -0.71
N CYS A 119 -12.85 -5.71 -1.70
CA CYS A 119 -14.02 -5.29 -2.48
C CYS A 119 -14.66 -6.43 -3.29
N LYS A 120 -13.87 -7.44 -3.69
CA LYS A 120 -14.36 -8.60 -4.44
C LYS A 120 -14.96 -9.69 -3.54
N THR A 121 -14.31 -10.01 -2.43
CA THR A 121 -14.62 -11.21 -1.63
C THR A 121 -14.94 -10.93 -0.16
N GLY A 122 -14.70 -9.72 0.32
CA GLY A 122 -14.86 -9.34 1.73
C GLY A 122 -13.77 -9.87 2.66
N THR A 123 -12.69 -10.45 2.13
CA THR A 123 -11.60 -11.04 2.92
C THR A 123 -10.29 -10.28 2.75
N LEU A 124 -9.35 -10.53 3.67
CA LEU A 124 -7.97 -10.02 3.57
C LEU A 124 -7.13 -10.97 2.71
N LEU A 125 -6.37 -10.43 1.76
CA LEU A 125 -5.41 -11.20 0.97
C LEU A 125 -4.17 -11.50 1.81
N GLY A 126 -3.87 -12.78 2.05
CA GLY A 126 -2.76 -13.17 2.92
C GLY A 126 -1.37 -12.98 2.29
N LEU A 127 -0.35 -12.78 3.14
CA LEU A 127 1.05 -12.63 2.70
C LEU A 127 1.55 -13.84 1.87
N ALA A 128 1.17 -15.06 2.27
CA ALA A 128 1.54 -16.27 1.53
C ALA A 128 0.98 -16.23 0.11
N GLU A 129 -0.31 -15.91 -0.05
CA GLU A 129 -0.96 -15.80 -1.36
C GLU A 129 -0.30 -14.72 -2.24
N ILE A 130 0.07 -13.57 -1.65
CA ILE A 130 0.79 -12.52 -2.38
C ILE A 130 2.13 -13.05 -2.86
N ASN A 131 2.93 -13.63 -1.97
CA ASN A 131 4.24 -14.16 -2.34
C ASN A 131 4.13 -15.26 -3.41
N ASP A 132 3.15 -16.16 -3.30
CA ASP A 132 2.89 -17.20 -4.31
C ASP A 132 2.60 -16.60 -5.70
N SER A 133 1.85 -15.50 -5.76
CA SER A 133 1.59 -14.79 -7.02
C SER A 133 2.85 -14.15 -7.61
N LEU A 134 3.80 -13.73 -6.77
CA LEU A 134 5.07 -13.13 -7.20
C LEU A 134 6.10 -14.19 -7.62
N LEU A 135 6.02 -15.42 -7.09
CA LEU A 135 6.88 -16.53 -7.51
C LEU A 135 6.77 -16.79 -9.02
N ALA A 136 5.57 -16.62 -9.59
CA ALA A 136 5.32 -16.83 -11.02
C ALA A 136 6.09 -15.84 -11.94
N LEU A 137 6.56 -14.71 -11.40
CA LEU A 137 7.32 -13.71 -12.15
C LEU A 137 8.81 -13.96 -12.19
N SER A 138 9.30 -14.84 -11.30
CA SER A 138 10.74 -15.03 -11.12
C SER A 138 11.23 -16.15 -12.04
N ASP A 139 12.27 -15.86 -12.81
CA ASP A 139 13.00 -16.92 -13.52
C ASP A 139 13.57 -17.91 -12.50
N LYS A 140 13.54 -19.21 -12.81
CA LYS A 140 14.03 -20.28 -11.91
C LYS A 140 15.49 -20.10 -11.47
N SER A 141 16.25 -19.24 -12.14
CA SER A 141 17.65 -18.94 -11.84
C SER A 141 17.87 -17.76 -10.89
N ILE A 142 16.82 -17.02 -10.50
CA ILE A 142 16.91 -15.83 -9.64
C ILE A 142 16.04 -16.07 -8.41
N GLU A 143 16.56 -15.76 -7.21
CA GLU A 143 15.75 -15.80 -6.00
C GLU A 143 14.54 -14.85 -6.13
N PRO A 144 13.32 -15.35 -5.90
CA PRO A 144 12.13 -14.53 -6.04
C PRO A 144 12.10 -13.45 -4.97
N LEU A 145 11.55 -12.29 -5.31
CA LEU A 145 11.23 -11.28 -4.31
C LEU A 145 10.19 -11.85 -3.35
N GLN A 146 10.58 -11.99 -2.09
CA GLN A 146 9.67 -12.29 -1.00
C GLN A 146 9.36 -11.00 -0.23
N ILE A 147 8.09 -10.62 -0.21
CA ILE A 147 7.61 -9.54 0.64
C ILE A 147 7.78 -9.99 2.09
N ASN A 148 8.45 -9.16 2.89
CA ASN A 148 8.63 -9.42 4.30
C ASN A 148 7.37 -9.03 5.09
N VAL A 149 7.26 -9.60 6.29
CA VAL A 149 6.13 -9.40 7.20
C VAL A 149 5.92 -7.92 7.52
N LEU A 150 6.98 -7.14 7.74
CA LEU A 150 6.85 -5.73 8.11
C LEU A 150 6.24 -4.89 6.98
N ASP A 151 6.69 -5.06 5.74
CA ASP A 151 6.13 -4.33 4.59
C ASP A 151 4.66 -4.71 4.36
N TYR A 152 4.30 -5.98 4.59
CA TYR A 152 2.90 -6.42 4.55
C TYR A 152 2.04 -5.76 5.62
N LEU A 153 2.48 -5.77 6.88
CA LEU A 153 1.74 -5.15 7.98
C LEU A 153 1.57 -3.64 7.76
N LEU A 154 2.59 -2.96 7.24
CA LEU A 154 2.53 -1.54 6.93
C LEU A 154 1.53 -1.24 5.80
N GLY A 155 1.53 -2.02 4.71
CA GLY A 155 0.57 -1.87 3.62
C GLY A 155 -0.87 -2.21 4.03
N VAL A 156 -1.07 -3.25 4.85
CA VAL A 156 -2.38 -3.57 5.46
C VAL A 156 -2.83 -2.47 6.42
N ALA A 157 -1.91 -1.77 7.06
CA ALA A 157 -2.29 -0.66 7.91
C ALA A 157 -2.82 0.53 7.09
N ASP A 158 -2.23 0.82 5.93
CA ASP A 158 -2.71 1.87 5.02
C ASP A 158 -4.07 1.54 4.38
N LEU A 159 -4.34 0.25 4.11
CA LEU A 159 -5.66 -0.22 3.65
C LEU A 159 -6.81 0.30 4.52
N SER A 160 -6.61 0.46 5.84
CA SER A 160 -7.64 0.98 6.74
C SER A 160 -8.15 2.38 6.35
N GLY A 161 -7.26 3.21 5.80
CA GLY A 161 -7.60 4.55 5.31
C GLY A 161 -8.45 4.50 4.04
N GLU A 162 -8.13 3.60 3.10
CA GLU A 162 -8.91 3.44 1.88
C GLU A 162 -10.27 2.78 2.15
N LEU A 163 -10.33 1.82 3.07
CA LEU A 163 -11.59 1.25 3.53
C LEU A 163 -12.48 2.28 4.22
N MET A 164 -11.90 3.17 5.03
CA MET A 164 -12.63 4.29 5.63
C MET A 164 -13.21 5.22 4.55
N ARG A 165 -12.40 5.63 3.56
CA ARG A 165 -12.90 6.45 2.43
C ARG A 165 -14.04 5.75 1.68
N LEU A 166 -13.90 4.46 1.40
CA LEU A 166 -14.93 3.67 0.74
C LEU A 166 -16.21 3.63 1.59
N ALA A 167 -16.11 3.36 2.90
CA ALA A 167 -17.25 3.30 3.79
C ALA A 167 -18.03 4.63 3.85
N ILE A 168 -17.33 5.77 3.91
CA ILE A 168 -17.98 7.09 3.87
C ILE A 168 -18.72 7.31 2.55
N GLY A 169 -18.10 6.99 1.41
CA GLY A 169 -18.78 7.07 0.11
C GLY A 169 -20.02 6.18 0.03
N ARG A 170 -19.92 4.96 0.58
CA ARG A 170 -21.04 3.99 0.61
C ARG A 170 -22.19 4.45 1.49
N ILE A 171 -21.89 5.08 2.61
CA ILE A 171 -22.90 5.71 3.46
C ILE A 171 -23.65 6.80 2.68
N SER A 172 -22.94 7.64 1.92
CA SER A 172 -23.56 8.66 1.07
C SER A 172 -24.45 8.06 -0.02
N ASP A 173 -24.10 6.88 -0.55
CA ASP A 173 -24.91 6.11 -1.52
C ASP A 173 -26.09 5.32 -0.87
N GLY A 174 -26.30 5.47 0.44
CA GLY A 174 -27.32 4.75 1.21
C GLY A 174 -27.00 3.28 1.50
N GLU A 175 -25.75 2.83 1.30
CA GLU A 175 -25.27 1.46 1.55
C GLU A 175 -24.73 1.27 2.96
N VAL A 176 -25.58 1.55 3.96
CA VAL A 176 -25.17 1.56 5.38
C VAL A 176 -24.71 0.18 5.86
N GLU A 177 -25.36 -0.90 5.43
CA GLU A 177 -24.97 -2.27 5.81
C GLU A 177 -23.58 -2.64 5.28
N TYR A 178 -23.24 -2.22 4.06
CA TYR A 178 -21.90 -2.45 3.53
C TYR A 178 -20.84 -1.65 4.29
N ALA A 179 -21.15 -0.41 4.69
CA ALA A 179 -20.27 0.38 5.55
C ALA A 179 -20.06 -0.25 6.94
N LYS A 180 -21.09 -0.88 7.52
CA LYS A 180 -20.96 -1.66 8.77
C LYS A 180 -20.04 -2.87 8.59
N ASN A 181 -20.13 -3.57 7.46
CA ASN A 181 -19.24 -4.69 7.15
C ASN A 181 -17.78 -4.22 7.02
N ILE A 182 -17.55 -3.08 6.36
CA ILE A 182 -16.23 -2.45 6.30
C ILE A 182 -15.73 -2.11 7.71
N CYS A 183 -16.59 -1.50 8.54
CA CYS A 183 -16.25 -1.15 9.92
C CYS A 183 -15.83 -2.37 10.74
N ALA A 184 -16.59 -3.46 10.66
CA ALA A 184 -16.27 -4.72 11.34
C ALA A 184 -14.90 -5.26 10.90
N PHE A 185 -14.65 -5.29 9.58
CA PHE A 185 -13.39 -5.76 9.03
C PHE A 185 -12.17 -4.93 9.49
N VAL A 186 -12.26 -3.59 9.43
CA VAL A 186 -11.17 -2.73 9.90
C VAL A 186 -10.96 -2.86 11.42
N ARG A 187 -12.05 -3.02 12.18
CA ARG A 187 -11.99 -3.24 13.64
C ARG A 187 -11.29 -4.55 13.98
N ASP A 188 -11.55 -5.62 13.24
CA ASP A 188 -10.89 -6.90 13.42
C ASP A 188 -9.39 -6.79 13.15
N ILE A 189 -8.97 -6.15 12.04
CA ILE A 189 -7.55 -5.90 11.76
C ILE A 189 -6.89 -5.09 12.89
N TYR A 190 -7.54 -4.01 13.33
CA TYR A 190 -7.01 -3.17 14.42
C TYR A 190 -6.84 -3.94 15.74
N ARG A 191 -7.80 -4.82 16.08
CA ARG A 191 -7.74 -5.67 17.27
C ARG A 191 -6.53 -6.60 17.22
N GLU A 192 -6.34 -7.33 16.11
CA GLU A 192 -5.22 -8.27 15.97
C GLU A 192 -3.88 -7.53 15.99
N LEU A 193 -3.78 -6.38 15.32
CA LEU A 193 -2.54 -5.58 15.33
C LEU A 193 -2.24 -4.96 16.70
N THR A 194 -3.25 -4.65 17.51
CA THR A 194 -3.04 -4.14 18.87
C THR A 194 -2.35 -5.17 19.77
N LEU A 195 -2.59 -6.47 19.53
CA LEU A 195 -1.90 -7.55 20.24
C LEU A 195 -0.46 -7.74 19.72
N LEU A 196 -0.25 -7.56 18.41
CA LEU A 196 1.02 -7.84 17.75
C LEU A 196 2.04 -6.69 17.88
N VAL A 197 1.64 -5.45 17.63
CA VAL A 197 2.55 -4.29 17.52
C VAL A 197 3.44 -4.06 18.74
N PRO A 198 2.97 -4.27 19.99
CA PRO A 198 3.83 -4.16 21.18
C PRO A 198 4.97 -5.18 21.23
N LEU A 199 4.84 -6.31 20.54
CA LEU A 199 5.82 -7.39 20.49
C LEU A 199 6.83 -7.23 19.34
N MET A 200 6.62 -6.26 18.45
CA MET A 200 7.50 -6.02 17.30
C MET A 200 8.72 -5.19 17.71
N ASP A 201 9.89 -5.59 17.20
CA ASP A 201 11.10 -4.77 17.25
C ASP A 201 10.94 -3.51 16.36
N ASP A 202 11.50 -2.38 16.80
CA ASP A 202 11.47 -1.10 16.07
C ASP A 202 10.08 -0.65 15.58
N ASN A 203 9.06 -0.83 16.42
CA ASN A 203 7.64 -0.59 16.10
C ASN A 203 7.19 0.88 15.94
N ASN A 204 8.12 1.84 15.82
CA ASN A 204 7.79 3.27 15.76
C ASN A 204 6.90 3.63 14.56
N GLU A 205 7.14 3.01 13.40
CA GLU A 205 6.33 3.23 12.21
C GLU A 205 4.93 2.61 12.37
N MET A 206 4.87 1.37 12.86
CA MET A 206 3.60 0.69 13.13
C MET A 206 2.77 1.42 14.18
N LYS A 207 3.36 1.98 15.24
CA LYS A 207 2.65 2.79 16.25
C LYS A 207 1.92 3.97 15.61
N LYS A 208 2.59 4.71 14.72
CA LYS A 208 1.96 5.82 13.97
C LYS A 208 0.83 5.32 13.07
N LYS A 209 1.03 4.18 12.39
CA LYS A 209 -0.01 3.57 11.56
C LYS A 209 -1.21 3.12 12.39
N MET A 210 -1.00 2.59 13.60
CA MET A 210 -2.07 2.21 14.53
C MET A 210 -2.89 3.42 14.99
N GLU A 211 -2.26 4.56 15.25
CA GLU A 211 -2.99 5.81 15.56
C GLU A 211 -3.90 6.24 14.40
N VAL A 212 -3.39 6.20 13.17
CA VAL A 212 -4.17 6.53 11.96
C VAL A 212 -5.29 5.51 11.70
N MET A 213 -5.03 4.23 11.94
CA MET A 213 -6.02 3.16 11.81
C MET A 213 -7.15 3.33 12.82
N LEU A 214 -6.85 3.67 14.08
CA LEU A 214 -7.85 3.96 15.09
C LEU A 214 -8.74 5.15 14.67
N GLN A 215 -8.12 6.22 14.16
CA GLN A 215 -8.88 7.36 13.62
C GLN A 215 -9.80 6.94 12.46
N SER A 216 -9.35 6.00 11.63
CA SER A 216 -10.13 5.45 10.52
C SER A 216 -11.34 4.65 11.03
N VAL A 217 -11.15 3.78 12.02
CA VAL A 217 -12.24 3.04 12.69
C VAL A 217 -13.27 4.01 13.27
N VAL A 218 -12.83 4.97 14.08
CA VAL A 218 -13.71 5.94 14.75
C VAL A 218 -14.52 6.76 13.75
N LYS A 219 -13.91 7.16 12.61
CA LYS A 219 -14.64 7.88 11.54
C LYS A 219 -15.76 7.04 10.94
N ILE A 220 -15.51 5.76 10.66
CA ILE A 220 -16.54 4.88 10.09
C ILE A 220 -17.64 4.65 11.13
N GLU A 221 -17.29 4.39 12.39
CA GLU A 221 -18.24 4.17 13.49
C GLU A 221 -19.15 5.37 13.70
N ASN A 222 -18.57 6.57 13.80
CA ASN A 222 -19.32 7.82 13.97
C ASN A 222 -20.26 8.09 12.79
N ALA A 223 -19.82 7.80 11.56
CA ALA A 223 -20.66 7.94 10.38
C ALA A 223 -21.84 6.95 10.41
N CYS A 224 -21.59 5.67 10.72
CA CYS A 224 -22.64 4.66 10.86
C CYS A 224 -23.63 5.01 11.98
N PHE A 225 -23.12 5.46 13.12
CA PHE A 225 -23.93 5.90 14.26
C PHE A 225 -24.82 7.08 13.90
N SER A 226 -24.25 8.12 13.28
CA SER A 226 -24.99 9.33 12.89
C SER A 226 -26.15 9.01 11.95
N VAL A 227 -25.95 8.10 10.99
CA VAL A 227 -27.00 7.66 10.07
C VAL A 227 -28.07 6.83 10.79
N HIS A 228 -27.66 5.95 11.71
CA HIS A 228 -28.59 5.13 12.47
C HIS A 228 -29.51 5.97 13.36
N VAL A 229 -28.96 6.96 14.07
CA VAL A 229 -29.75 7.88 14.91
C VAL A 229 -30.75 8.66 14.06
N ARG A 230 -30.30 9.31 12.98
CA ARG A 230 -31.18 10.07 12.08
C ARG A 230 -32.25 9.21 11.41
N GLY A 231 -31.90 7.99 11.02
CA GLY A 231 -32.85 7.04 10.45
C GLY A 231 -33.90 6.55 11.46
N SER A 232 -33.60 6.58 12.75
CA SER A 232 -34.52 6.20 13.83
C SER A 232 -35.43 7.36 14.26
N GLU A 233 -35.03 8.60 14.01
CA GLU A 233 -35.83 9.80 14.29
C GLU A 233 -36.99 9.98 13.30
N TYR A 234 -36.83 9.54 12.04
CA TYR A 234 -37.88 9.53 11.02
C TYR A 234 -38.68 8.23 11.06
N ILE A 235 -39.65 8.14 11.98
CA ILE A 235 -40.77 7.19 11.84
C ILE A 235 -41.69 7.78 10.76
N PRO A 236 -41.95 7.08 9.63
CA PRO A 236 -42.99 7.52 8.71
C PRO A 236 -44.29 7.55 9.50
N MET A 237 -44.82 8.74 9.74
CA MET A 237 -46.13 8.90 10.36
C MET A 237 -47.10 8.07 9.52
N LEU A 238 -47.66 7.01 10.13
CA LEU A 238 -48.67 6.14 9.52
C LEU A 238 -49.75 7.02 8.89
N GLY A 239 -49.81 7.10 7.56
CA GLY A 239 -50.92 7.78 6.88
C GLY A 239 -50.66 8.59 5.61
N SER A 240 -49.52 8.48 4.92
CA SER A 240 -49.42 9.04 3.56
C SER A 240 -49.10 7.95 2.55
N SER A 241 -50.17 7.37 1.99
CA SER A 241 -50.12 6.71 0.69
C SER A 241 -49.83 7.76 -0.38
N GLY A 242 -48.56 7.93 -0.72
CA GLY A 242 -48.11 8.79 -1.81
C GLY A 242 -46.61 8.63 -1.97
N GLU A 243 -46.20 8.20 -3.17
CA GLU A 243 -44.83 7.91 -3.58
C GLU A 243 -43.83 8.93 -3.04
N SER A 244 -42.90 8.46 -2.20
CA SER A 244 -41.84 9.30 -1.65
C SER A 244 -40.71 9.44 -2.67
N ASP A 245 -40.80 10.47 -3.50
CA ASP A 245 -39.67 10.93 -4.30
C ASP A 245 -38.57 11.49 -3.38
N TYR A 246 -37.41 10.84 -3.40
CA TYR A 246 -36.20 11.32 -2.75
C TYR A 246 -35.60 12.47 -3.57
N ALA A 247 -36.19 13.66 -3.47
CA ALA A 247 -35.60 14.90 -3.99
C ALA A 247 -35.12 15.78 -2.82
N PHE A 248 -33.84 15.65 -2.51
CA PHE A 248 -33.13 16.48 -1.55
C PHE A 248 -32.41 17.63 -2.27
N PHE A 249 -32.57 18.84 -1.72
CA PHE A 249 -31.94 20.13 -2.04
C PHE A 249 -32.43 20.96 -3.24
N GLY A 250 -33.05 22.09 -2.89
CA GLY A 250 -33.20 23.26 -3.74
C GLY A 250 -33.83 24.40 -2.93
N ALA A 251 -33.03 25.09 -2.12
CA ALA A 251 -33.45 26.37 -1.55
C ALA A 251 -33.61 27.37 -2.70
N ALA A 252 -34.84 27.78 -2.96
CA ALA A 252 -35.14 28.98 -3.74
C ALA A 252 -35.60 30.04 -2.74
N ASP A 253 -34.67 30.90 -2.31
CA ASP A 253 -35.05 32.18 -1.72
C ASP A 253 -35.64 33.04 -2.85
N TYR A 254 -36.92 33.38 -2.67
CA TYR A 254 -37.68 34.30 -3.50
C TYR A 254 -37.54 35.72 -2.93
N ASP A 255 -37.27 36.68 -3.82
CA ASP A 255 -37.32 38.12 -3.58
C ASP A 255 -38.66 38.59 -2.96
N GLN A 256 -38.56 39.50 -1.99
CA GLN A 256 -39.48 40.63 -1.79
C GLN A 256 -38.71 41.83 -1.21
#